data_AF-A0AAV1UVF3-F1
#
_entry.id   AF-A0AAV1UVF3-F1
#
_cell.length_a   1.000
_cell.length_b   1.000
_cell.length_c   1.000
_cell.angle_alpha   90.00
_cell.angle_beta   90.00
_cell.angle_gamma   90.00
#
_symmetry.space_group_name_H-M   'P 1'
#
loop_
_entity.id
_entity.type
_entity.pdbx_description
1 polymer ?
#
loop_
_entity_poly.entity_id
_entity_poly.type
_entity_poly.pdbx_seq_one_letter_code
_entity_poly.pdbx_strand_id
1 'polypeptide(L)'
;MFLTSVVALLLTQVWGDDFFDGLQLVYEKISQKDITTAAFKSPTTIFGPLVGNANAKRQKSQPTASLELLSDEIVTRVSGRKGAWIDCVTLHTNFGRAVTCGGKGGGDFVIPTPADSEIRSISFKIGGHLSDTCAFVLQDSPTKAREGILIQDLQGILSSDEHSSRLNAISAALRYLGNIAQQPQEAKFQRIRASNKFFTSNVGVLGGEVAKAFMSWCGFEETSDQGDQFFTFKLSQLQGEPTPQQLAAEAQKRIHLLKSAGMHQ
;
A
#
# COMPACT_ATOMS: atom_id res chain seq x y z
N MET A 1 -20.12 -16.01 -10.66
CA MET A 1 -20.32 -14.70 -11.30
C MET A 1 -18.93 -14.08 -11.47
N PHE A 2 -18.33 -14.23 -12.65
CA PHE A 2 -16.98 -13.70 -12.92
C PHE A 2 -17.12 -12.23 -13.34
N LEU A 3 -16.40 -11.34 -12.65
CA LEU A 3 -16.39 -9.91 -12.94
C LEU A 3 -15.64 -9.69 -14.26
N THR A 4 -16.38 -9.46 -15.35
CA THR A 4 -15.87 -9.05 -16.67
C THR A 4 -15.59 -7.54 -16.77
N SER A 5 -15.77 -6.80 -15.66
CA SER A 5 -15.45 -5.37 -15.56
C SER A 5 -14.06 -5.22 -14.94
N VAL A 6 -13.26 -4.25 -15.41
CA VAL A 6 -12.01 -3.86 -14.73
C VAL A 6 -12.39 -3.27 -13.37
N VAL A 7 -12.28 -4.07 -12.33
CA VAL A 7 -12.43 -3.65 -10.93
C VAL A 7 -11.06 -3.62 -10.28
N ALA A 8 -10.81 -2.68 -9.38
CA ALA A 8 -9.64 -2.66 -8.51
C ALA A 8 -10.09 -2.92 -7.07
N LEU A 9 -9.29 -3.62 -6.27
CA LEU A 9 -9.56 -3.74 -4.84
C LEU A 9 -9.20 -2.41 -4.17
N LEU A 10 -10.14 -1.82 -3.43
CA LEU A 10 -10.00 -0.50 -2.81
C LEU A 10 -9.77 -0.59 -1.30
N LEU A 11 -10.53 -1.46 -0.64
CA LEU A 11 -10.57 -1.53 0.81
C LEU A 11 -10.81 -2.96 1.25
N THR A 12 -10.07 -3.38 2.26
CA THR A 12 -10.32 -4.62 2.98
C THR A 12 -10.88 -4.31 4.36
N GLN A 13 -11.98 -4.96 4.74
CA GLN A 13 -12.58 -4.89 6.06
C GLN A 13 -12.61 -6.29 6.69
N VAL A 14 -12.20 -6.39 7.95
CA VAL A 14 -12.09 -7.65 8.68
C VAL A 14 -12.78 -7.57 10.03
N TRP A 15 -13.37 -8.69 10.45
CA TRP A 15 -14.06 -8.87 11.72
C TRP A 15 -13.48 -10.05 12.47
N GLY A 16 -13.35 -9.89 13.78
CA GLY A 16 -12.83 -10.92 14.65
C GLY A 16 -12.42 -10.35 16.00
N ASP A 17 -12.29 -11.28 16.94
CA ASP A 17 -11.80 -11.04 18.31
C ASP A 17 -10.97 -12.26 18.72
N ASP A 18 -11.52 -13.19 19.49
CA ASP A 18 -10.87 -14.48 19.80
C ASP A 18 -10.69 -15.38 18.57
N PHE A 19 -11.56 -15.25 17.58
CA PHE A 19 -11.51 -15.95 16.30
C PHE A 19 -11.69 -14.97 15.15
N PHE A 20 -11.32 -15.40 13.94
CA PHE A 20 -11.64 -14.67 12.73
C PHE A 20 -13.12 -14.90 12.35
N ASP A 21 -13.90 -13.83 12.31
CA ASP A 21 -15.35 -13.89 12.12
C ASP A 21 -15.79 -13.55 10.70
N GLY A 22 -15.03 -12.76 9.95
CA GLY A 22 -15.38 -12.46 8.57
C GLY A 22 -14.48 -11.47 7.84
N LEU A 23 -14.69 -11.42 6.53
CA LEU A 23 -14.01 -10.56 5.57
C LEU A 23 -15.01 -9.92 4.61
N GLN A 24 -14.80 -8.65 4.28
CA GLN A 24 -15.45 -8.00 3.17
C GLN A 24 -14.40 -7.25 2.34
N LEU A 25 -14.39 -7.52 1.05
CA LEU A 25 -13.58 -6.80 0.08
C LEU A 25 -14.46 -5.77 -0.63
N VAL A 26 -13.98 -4.55 -0.73
CA VAL A 26 -14.65 -3.43 -1.40
C VAL A 26 -13.82 -3.05 -2.61
N TYR A 27 -14.48 -2.95 -3.75
CA TYR A 27 -13.86 -2.71 -5.03
C TYR A 27 -14.25 -1.34 -5.57
N GLU A 28 -13.45 -0.84 -6.50
CA GLU A 28 -13.80 0.27 -7.35
C GLU A 28 -13.99 -0.25 -8.78
N LYS A 29 -15.12 0.08 -9.41
CA LYS A 29 -15.31 -0.16 -10.84
C LYS A 29 -14.64 0.97 -11.61
N ILE A 30 -13.59 0.63 -12.33
CA ILE A 30 -12.89 1.59 -13.20
C ILE A 30 -13.78 1.87 -14.40
N SER A 31 -14.00 3.16 -14.64
CA SER A 31 -14.95 3.68 -15.62
C SER A 31 -14.64 3.18 -17.03
N GLN A 32 -15.59 2.47 -17.64
CA GLN A 32 -15.60 2.24 -19.07
C GLN A 32 -16.07 3.52 -19.77
N LYS A 33 -15.37 3.91 -20.83
CA LYS A 33 -15.78 4.98 -21.73
C LYS A 33 -17.12 4.59 -22.34
N ASP A 34 -18.18 5.36 -22.06
CA ASP A 34 -19.49 5.10 -22.64
C ASP A 34 -19.44 5.47 -24.12
N ILE A 35 -19.46 4.45 -25.00
CA ILE A 35 -19.27 4.59 -26.45
C ILE A 35 -20.33 5.53 -27.06
N THR A 36 -21.48 5.69 -26.39
CA THR A 36 -22.61 6.47 -26.88
C THR A 36 -22.62 7.94 -26.46
N THR A 37 -21.95 8.32 -25.37
CA THR A 37 -22.09 9.67 -24.79
C THR A 37 -20.77 10.40 -24.59
N ALA A 38 -19.62 9.78 -24.91
CA ALA A 38 -18.27 10.34 -24.70
C ALA A 38 -17.97 10.80 -23.24
N ALA A 39 -18.89 10.58 -22.30
CA ALA A 39 -18.76 10.93 -20.90
C ALA A 39 -18.09 9.78 -20.14
N PHE A 40 -17.06 10.09 -19.37
CA PHE A 40 -16.53 9.18 -18.37
C PHE A 40 -17.53 9.12 -17.21
N LYS A 41 -18.08 7.93 -16.93
CA LYS A 41 -18.82 7.71 -15.68
C LYS A 41 -17.86 7.89 -14.51
N SER A 42 -18.28 8.48 -13.41
CA SER A 42 -17.47 8.52 -12.20
C SER A 42 -17.19 7.09 -11.70
N PRO A 43 -16.03 6.83 -11.07
CA PRO A 43 -15.75 5.54 -10.45
C PRO A 43 -16.88 5.17 -9.48
N THR A 44 -17.25 3.89 -9.45
CA THR A 44 -18.33 3.42 -8.56
C THR A 44 -17.77 2.40 -7.58
N THR A 45 -17.94 2.66 -6.29
CA THR A 45 -17.61 1.71 -5.22
C THR A 45 -18.58 0.53 -5.24
N ILE A 46 -18.05 -0.69 -5.22
CA ILE A 46 -18.80 -1.95 -5.17
C ILE A 46 -18.41 -2.68 -3.89
N PHE A 47 -19.39 -2.90 -3.02
CA PHE A 47 -19.20 -3.74 -1.83
C PHE A 47 -19.34 -5.20 -2.23
N GLY A 48 -18.27 -5.97 -2.08
CA GLY A 48 -18.31 -7.42 -2.20
C GLY A 48 -19.18 -8.06 -1.11
N PRO A 49 -19.49 -9.37 -1.23
CA PRO A 49 -20.20 -10.07 -0.16
C PRO A 49 -19.37 -10.07 1.12
N LEU A 50 -20.04 -9.89 2.27
CA LEU A 50 -19.45 -10.18 3.57
C LEU A 50 -19.39 -11.70 3.77
N VAL A 51 -18.18 -12.26 3.68
CA VAL A 51 -17.90 -13.68 3.88
C VAL A 51 -17.57 -13.87 5.36
N GLY A 52 -18.59 -14.18 6.17
CA GLY A 52 -18.44 -14.27 7.62
C GLY A 52 -19.58 -14.99 8.34
N ASN A 53 -19.34 -15.34 9.60
CA ASN A 53 -20.31 -15.99 10.48
C ASN A 53 -21.39 -15.00 10.98
N ALA A 54 -22.21 -15.44 11.94
CA ALA A 54 -23.26 -14.60 12.52
C ALA A 54 -22.72 -13.36 13.26
N ASN A 55 -21.53 -13.42 13.86
CA ASN A 55 -20.93 -12.29 14.56
C ASN A 55 -20.58 -11.16 13.59
N ALA A 56 -19.81 -11.47 12.54
CA ALA A 56 -19.46 -10.49 11.51
C ALA A 56 -20.71 -9.86 10.86
N LYS A 57 -21.75 -10.66 10.60
CA LYS A 57 -23.01 -10.15 10.02
C LYS A 57 -23.75 -9.19 10.95
N ARG A 58 -23.78 -9.46 12.26
CA ARG A 58 -24.38 -8.56 13.26
C ARG A 58 -23.59 -7.26 13.40
N GLN A 59 -22.28 -7.32 13.24
CA GLN A 59 -21.37 -6.17 13.38
C GLN A 59 -20.93 -5.58 12.03
N LYS A 60 -21.70 -5.79 10.95
CA LYS A 60 -21.32 -5.41 9.58
C LYS A 60 -20.90 -3.94 9.42
N SER A 61 -21.43 -3.02 10.22
CA SER A 61 -21.07 -1.59 10.16
C SER A 61 -19.82 -1.22 10.95
N GLN A 62 -19.26 -2.15 11.72
CA GLN A 62 -18.14 -1.92 12.64
C GLN A 62 -17.07 -3.01 12.44
N PRO A 63 -16.27 -2.92 11.35
CA PRO A 63 -15.13 -3.83 11.20
C PRO A 63 -14.13 -3.64 12.33
N THR A 64 -13.55 -4.74 12.80
CA THR A 64 -12.47 -4.72 13.80
C THR A 64 -11.25 -3.97 13.27
N ALA A 65 -10.93 -4.17 11.98
CA ALA A 65 -9.86 -3.44 11.31
C ALA A 65 -10.17 -3.28 9.82
N SER A 66 -9.50 -2.30 9.22
CA SER A 66 -9.59 -2.04 7.79
C SER A 66 -8.25 -1.65 7.20
N LEU A 67 -8.10 -1.88 5.89
CA LEU A 67 -6.94 -1.49 5.10
C LEU A 67 -7.40 -0.87 3.79
N GLU A 68 -7.27 0.45 3.69
CA GLU A 68 -7.41 1.19 2.44
C GLU A 68 -6.15 1.00 1.61
N LEU A 69 -6.33 0.59 0.36
CA LEU A 69 -5.27 0.32 -0.61
C LEU A 69 -5.02 1.54 -1.48
N LEU A 70 -3.75 1.79 -1.80
CA LEU A 70 -3.40 2.74 -2.86
C LEU A 70 -3.83 2.20 -4.24
N SER A 71 -3.90 3.07 -5.23
CA SER A 71 -4.34 2.72 -6.60
C SER A 71 -3.48 1.65 -7.29
N ASP A 72 -2.21 1.51 -6.87
CA ASP A 72 -1.26 0.50 -7.30
C ASP A 72 -0.86 -0.45 -6.17
N GLU A 73 -1.67 -0.54 -5.13
CA GLU A 73 -1.51 -1.50 -4.06
C GLU A 73 -2.48 -2.66 -4.22
N ILE A 74 -1.93 -3.86 -4.13
CA ILE A 74 -2.67 -5.11 -4.32
C ILE A 74 -2.39 -6.05 -3.15
N VAL A 75 -3.38 -6.87 -2.79
CA VAL A 75 -3.18 -7.97 -1.84
C VAL A 75 -2.47 -9.10 -2.59
N THR A 76 -1.33 -9.54 -2.06
CA THR A 76 -0.47 -10.56 -2.70
C THR A 76 -0.39 -11.86 -1.91
N ARG A 77 -0.66 -11.79 -0.59
CA ARG A 77 -0.55 -12.96 0.29
C ARG A 77 -1.61 -12.95 1.38
N VAL A 78 -2.13 -14.14 1.66
CA VAL A 78 -2.97 -14.44 2.84
C VAL A 78 -2.22 -15.41 3.73
N SER A 79 -2.08 -15.07 5.00
CA SER A 79 -1.56 -15.95 6.04
C SER A 79 -2.46 -15.90 7.27
N GLY A 80 -2.18 -16.70 8.29
CA GLY A 80 -2.96 -16.63 9.51
C GLY A 80 -2.61 -17.74 10.49
N ARG A 81 -3.52 -17.96 11.44
CA ARG A 81 -3.45 -19.05 12.42
C ARG A 81 -4.74 -19.86 12.42
N LYS A 82 -4.61 -21.17 12.53
CA LYS A 82 -5.73 -22.12 12.50
C LYS A 82 -5.48 -23.31 13.42
N GLY A 83 -6.48 -23.65 14.24
CA GLY A 83 -6.67 -24.96 14.87
C GLY A 83 -7.75 -25.77 14.15
N ALA A 84 -8.81 -26.12 14.87
CA ALA A 84 -10.03 -26.65 14.23
C ALA A 84 -10.73 -25.57 13.37
N TRP A 85 -10.56 -24.30 13.74
CA TRP A 85 -11.13 -23.13 13.09
C TRP A 85 -10.04 -22.11 12.81
N ILE A 86 -10.34 -21.13 11.97
CA ILE A 86 -9.44 -20.01 11.70
C ILE A 86 -9.48 -19.06 12.89
N ASP A 87 -8.37 -19.00 13.62
CA ASP A 87 -8.19 -18.10 14.75
C ASP A 87 -7.88 -16.69 14.27
N CYS A 88 -7.03 -16.56 13.24
CA CYS A 88 -6.54 -15.28 12.75
C CYS A 88 -6.28 -15.31 11.24
N VAL A 89 -6.50 -14.17 10.58
CA VAL A 89 -6.10 -13.92 9.18
C VAL A 89 -5.30 -12.63 9.09
N THR A 90 -4.22 -12.68 8.30
CA THR A 90 -3.42 -11.54 7.89
C THR A 90 -3.41 -11.44 6.37
N LEU A 91 -3.74 -10.27 5.84
CA LEU A 91 -3.62 -9.93 4.43
C LEU A 91 -2.43 -9.01 4.23
N HIS A 92 -1.54 -9.37 3.32
CA HIS A 92 -0.32 -8.61 3.01
C HIS A 92 -0.41 -8.03 1.61
N THR A 93 0.09 -6.81 1.45
CA THR A 93 0.11 -6.11 0.16
C THR A 93 1.49 -6.16 -0.50
N ASN A 94 1.56 -5.82 -1.78
CA ASN A 94 2.82 -5.66 -2.50
C ASN A 94 3.76 -4.62 -1.86
N PHE A 95 3.25 -3.65 -1.11
CA PHE A 95 4.06 -2.65 -0.42
C PHE A 95 4.46 -3.03 1.01
N GLY A 96 4.23 -4.28 1.41
CA GLY A 96 4.58 -4.77 2.74
C GLY A 96 3.68 -4.25 3.87
N ARG A 97 2.58 -3.56 3.53
CA ARG A 97 1.51 -3.25 4.48
C ARG A 97 0.70 -4.50 4.74
N ALA A 98 0.06 -4.57 5.91
CA ALA A 98 -0.81 -5.68 6.25
C ALA A 98 -1.95 -5.28 7.17
N VAL A 99 -3.03 -6.06 7.14
CA VAL A 99 -4.11 -6.02 8.13
C VAL A 99 -4.28 -7.41 8.72
N THR A 100 -4.34 -7.48 10.06
CA THR A 100 -4.47 -8.72 10.82
C THR A 100 -5.71 -8.64 11.71
N CYS A 101 -6.46 -9.73 11.82
CA CYS A 101 -7.65 -9.78 12.66
C CYS A 101 -7.92 -11.22 13.15
N GLY A 102 -8.44 -11.32 14.37
CA GLY A 102 -8.68 -12.57 15.09
C GLY A 102 -7.69 -12.80 16.24
N GLY A 103 -7.73 -14.00 16.82
CA GLY A 103 -7.05 -14.34 18.06
C GLY A 103 -5.66 -14.96 17.88
N LYS A 104 -5.09 -15.40 19.01
CA LYS A 104 -3.71 -15.94 19.07
C LYS A 104 -3.64 -17.48 19.04
N GLY A 105 -4.79 -18.15 18.91
CA GLY A 105 -4.89 -19.61 18.89
C GLY A 105 -4.27 -20.25 17.64
N GLY A 106 -4.30 -21.58 17.57
CA GLY A 106 -3.93 -22.34 16.38
C GLY A 106 -2.43 -22.37 16.03
N GLY A 107 -2.11 -23.07 14.95
CA GLY A 107 -0.80 -23.06 14.29
C GLY A 107 -0.81 -22.21 13.01
N ASP A 108 0.35 -21.80 12.53
CA ASP A 108 0.46 -20.90 11.39
C ASP A 108 0.03 -21.57 10.07
N PHE A 109 -0.58 -20.80 9.18
CA PHE A 109 -0.86 -21.21 7.81
C PHE A 109 -0.58 -20.08 6.82
N VAL A 110 -0.34 -20.47 5.57
CA VAL A 110 -0.24 -19.57 4.41
C VAL A 110 -1.05 -20.19 3.28
N ILE A 111 -1.83 -19.36 2.56
CA ILE A 111 -2.47 -19.81 1.32
C ILE A 111 -1.44 -19.70 0.20
N PRO A 112 -1.06 -20.80 -0.46
CA PRO A 112 -0.16 -20.74 -1.60
C PRO A 112 -0.80 -19.95 -2.74
N THR A 113 -0.10 -18.93 -3.23
CA THR A 113 -0.48 -18.15 -4.41
C THR A 113 0.67 -18.16 -5.40
N PRO A 114 0.39 -18.17 -6.72
CA PRO A 114 1.42 -18.01 -7.73
C PRO A 114 2.22 -16.70 -7.52
N ALA A 115 3.47 -16.69 -7.95
CA ALA A 115 4.25 -15.46 -8.04
C ALA A 115 3.52 -14.42 -8.91
N ASP A 116 3.76 -13.14 -8.63
CA ASP A 116 3.23 -12.00 -9.39
C ASP A 116 1.70 -11.98 -9.55
N SER A 117 1.01 -12.64 -8.62
CA SER A 117 -0.44 -12.71 -8.59
C SER A 117 -1.06 -11.69 -7.64
N GLU A 118 -2.27 -11.26 -7.99
CA GLU A 118 -3.11 -10.39 -7.19
C GLU A 118 -4.30 -11.18 -6.65
N ILE A 119 -4.51 -11.16 -5.33
CA ILE A 119 -5.66 -11.77 -4.67
C ILE A 119 -6.87 -10.87 -4.88
N ARG A 120 -7.85 -11.39 -5.62
CA ARG A 120 -9.08 -10.69 -6.01
C ARG A 120 -10.27 -11.05 -5.16
N SER A 121 -10.27 -12.24 -4.56
CA SER A 121 -11.33 -12.69 -3.67
C SER A 121 -10.80 -13.78 -2.75
N ILE A 122 -11.41 -13.94 -1.58
CA ILE A 122 -11.10 -14.98 -0.60
C ILE A 122 -12.41 -15.59 -0.15
N SER A 123 -12.46 -16.91 -0.10
CA SER A 123 -13.62 -17.66 0.41
C SER A 123 -13.23 -18.47 1.65
N PHE A 124 -14.24 -18.73 2.47
CA PHE A 124 -14.15 -19.54 3.67
C PHE A 124 -15.34 -20.50 3.72
N LYS A 125 -15.15 -21.67 4.32
CA LYS A 125 -16.27 -22.47 4.80
C LYS A 125 -16.86 -21.82 6.05
N ILE A 126 -18.11 -21.39 5.95
CA ILE A 126 -18.80 -20.64 7.00
C ILE A 126 -19.63 -21.60 7.87
N GLY A 127 -19.35 -21.60 9.17
CA GLY A 127 -20.18 -22.21 10.22
C GLY A 127 -20.36 -21.27 11.40
N GLY A 128 -20.42 -21.81 12.63
CA GLY A 128 -20.28 -21.00 13.84
C GLY A 128 -18.94 -20.25 13.88
N HIS A 129 -17.90 -20.89 13.35
CA HIS A 129 -16.58 -20.29 13.07
C HIS A 129 -16.23 -20.50 11.59
N LEU A 130 -15.24 -19.73 11.12
CA LEU A 130 -14.71 -19.89 9.77
C LEU A 130 -13.70 -21.04 9.75
N SER A 131 -13.74 -21.82 8.69
CA SER A 131 -12.81 -22.91 8.39
C SER A 131 -12.49 -22.88 6.90
N ASP A 132 -11.56 -23.72 6.45
CA ASP A 132 -11.20 -23.98 5.04
C ASP A 132 -11.19 -22.74 4.14
N THR A 133 -10.00 -22.23 3.84
CA THR A 133 -9.83 -20.99 3.08
C THR A 133 -9.26 -21.25 1.69
N CYS A 134 -9.70 -20.47 0.72
CA CYS A 134 -9.08 -20.40 -0.60
C CYS A 134 -9.03 -18.95 -1.10
N ALA A 135 -7.99 -18.63 -1.86
CA ALA A 135 -7.83 -17.34 -2.52
C ALA A 135 -8.03 -17.50 -4.04
N PHE A 136 -8.73 -16.54 -4.64
CA PHE A 136 -8.88 -16.41 -6.08
C PHE A 136 -7.96 -15.31 -6.56
N VAL A 137 -7.13 -15.63 -7.54
CA VAL A 137 -6.05 -14.75 -7.99
C VAL A 137 -6.18 -14.38 -9.46
N LEU A 138 -5.70 -13.18 -9.79
CA LEU A 138 -5.31 -12.80 -11.13
C LEU A 138 -3.81 -13.02 -11.27
N GLN A 139 -3.38 -13.90 -12.17
CA GLN A 139 -1.96 -14.08 -12.50
C GLN A 139 -1.47 -12.94 -13.39
N ASP A 140 -0.15 -12.72 -13.41
CA ASP A 140 0.51 -11.69 -14.21
C ASP A 140 -0.06 -10.29 -13.96
N SER A 141 -0.14 -9.89 -12.68
CA SER A 141 -0.74 -8.61 -12.31
C SER A 141 0.00 -7.43 -12.97
N PRO A 142 -0.69 -6.58 -13.76
CA PRO A 142 -0.08 -5.39 -14.37
C PRO A 142 0.55 -4.44 -13.34
N THR A 143 0.04 -4.46 -12.10
CA THR A 143 0.55 -3.64 -11.00
C THR A 143 1.96 -4.04 -10.60
N LYS A 144 2.29 -5.34 -10.61
CA LYS A 144 3.64 -5.84 -10.32
C LYS A 144 4.64 -5.44 -11.39
N ALA A 145 4.25 -5.46 -12.66
CA ALA A 145 5.10 -4.98 -13.76
C ALA A 145 5.45 -3.49 -13.62
N ARG A 146 4.52 -2.66 -13.15
CA ARG A 146 4.76 -1.22 -12.89
C ARG A 146 5.77 -0.98 -11.78
N GLU A 147 5.82 -1.84 -10.77
CA GLU A 147 6.81 -1.76 -9.69
C GLU A 147 8.24 -1.80 -10.24
N GLY A 148 8.50 -2.71 -11.19
CA GLY A 148 9.79 -2.82 -11.87
C GLY A 148 10.18 -1.55 -12.64
N ILE A 149 9.21 -0.90 -13.30
CA ILE A 149 9.44 0.37 -14.02
C ILE A 149 9.85 1.47 -13.03
N LEU A 150 9.16 1.61 -11.91
CA LEU A 150 9.48 2.62 -10.90
C LEU A 150 10.89 2.44 -10.30
N ILE A 151 11.32 1.19 -10.12
CA ILE A 151 12.67 0.85 -9.64
C ILE A 151 13.71 1.20 -10.71
N GLN A 152 13.44 0.91 -11.99
CA GLN A 152 14.31 1.31 -13.10
C GLN A 152 14.43 2.83 -13.23
N ASP A 153 13.34 3.57 -13.07
CA ASP A 153 13.35 5.04 -13.08
C ASP A 153 14.25 5.59 -11.97
N LEU A 154 14.16 5.02 -10.76
CA LEU A 154 15.03 5.39 -9.64
C LEU A 154 16.51 5.10 -9.93
N GLN A 155 16.79 3.93 -10.50
CA GLN A 155 18.15 3.55 -10.90
C GLN A 155 18.69 4.52 -11.97
N GLY A 156 17.84 4.96 -12.90
CA GLY A 156 18.17 5.98 -13.89
C GLY A 156 18.53 7.33 -13.25
N ILE A 157 17.72 7.79 -12.29
CA ILE A 157 17.97 9.03 -11.54
C ILE A 157 19.34 8.99 -10.84
N LEU A 158 19.67 7.87 -10.21
CA LEU A 158 20.89 7.72 -9.41
C LEU A 158 22.09 7.19 -10.22
N SER A 159 21.96 7.01 -11.54
CA SER A 159 22.94 6.26 -12.36
C SER A 159 24.33 6.91 -12.44
N SER A 160 24.42 8.24 -12.32
CA SER A 160 25.68 8.99 -12.47
C SER A 160 26.47 9.19 -11.17
N ASP A 161 25.89 8.87 -10.01
CA ASP A 161 26.48 9.20 -8.71
C ASP A 161 27.33 8.07 -8.12
N GLU A 162 28.28 8.42 -7.27
CA GLU A 162 29.08 7.44 -6.51
C GLU A 162 28.19 6.54 -5.64
N HIS A 163 28.56 5.25 -5.53
CA HIS A 163 27.79 4.26 -4.75
C HIS A 163 27.55 4.69 -3.29
N SER A 164 28.55 5.29 -2.64
CA SER A 164 28.44 5.83 -1.29
C SER A 164 27.40 6.95 -1.18
N SER A 165 27.41 7.89 -2.13
CA SER A 165 26.43 8.99 -2.20
C SER A 165 25.02 8.48 -2.40
N ARG A 166 24.82 7.48 -3.28
CA ARG A 166 23.50 6.85 -3.50
C ARG A 166 22.98 6.19 -2.22
N LEU A 167 23.81 5.41 -1.53
CA LEU A 167 23.42 4.75 -0.28
C LEU A 167 23.08 5.75 0.82
N ASN A 168 23.83 6.85 0.93
CA ASN A 168 23.54 7.91 1.90
C ASN A 168 22.20 8.59 1.62
N ALA A 169 21.92 8.89 0.34
CA ALA A 169 20.64 9.48 -0.07
C ALA A 169 19.45 8.54 0.20
N ILE A 170 19.58 7.25 -0.15
CA ILE A 170 18.56 6.22 0.14
C ILE A 170 18.34 6.10 1.65
N SER A 171 19.41 6.04 2.45
CA SER A 171 19.32 5.97 3.91
C SER A 171 18.62 7.18 4.52
N ALA A 172 18.93 8.39 4.03
CA ALA A 172 18.27 9.62 4.46
C ALA A 172 16.78 9.62 4.08
N ALA A 173 16.43 9.22 2.85
CA ALA A 173 15.05 9.11 2.40
C ALA A 173 14.25 8.09 3.22
N LEU A 174 14.82 6.90 3.50
CA LEU A 174 14.21 5.89 4.36
C LEU A 174 13.93 6.43 5.76
N ARG A 175 14.83 7.25 6.32
CA ARG A 175 14.61 7.92 7.61
C ARG A 175 13.45 8.91 7.56
N TYR A 176 13.40 9.77 6.54
CA TYR A 176 12.31 10.75 6.40
C TYR A 176 10.96 10.07 6.23
N LEU A 177 10.86 9.12 5.31
CA LEU A 177 9.64 8.37 5.04
C LEU A 177 9.23 7.50 6.24
N GLY A 178 10.20 6.93 6.97
CA GLY A 178 9.94 6.16 8.19
C GLY A 178 9.26 6.99 9.27
N ASN A 179 9.69 8.25 9.46
CA ASN A 179 9.03 9.17 10.38
C ASN A 179 7.59 9.48 9.95
N ILE A 180 7.36 9.73 8.66
CA ILE A 180 6.01 10.00 8.12
C ILE A 180 5.11 8.77 8.28
N ALA A 181 5.63 7.58 7.98
CA ALA A 181 4.86 6.34 8.09
C ALA A 181 4.44 6.01 9.53
N GLN A 182 5.27 6.37 10.52
CA GLN A 182 4.99 6.13 11.94
C GLN A 182 4.13 7.22 12.57
N GLN A 183 4.33 8.47 12.17
CA GLN A 183 3.67 9.64 12.77
C GLN A 183 3.15 10.59 11.67
N PRO A 184 2.20 10.13 10.82
CA PRO A 184 1.75 10.87 9.65
C PRO A 184 1.06 12.20 9.97
N GLN A 185 0.52 12.36 11.18
CA GLN A 185 -0.13 13.59 11.65
C GLN A 185 0.86 14.71 12.04
N GLU A 186 2.14 14.38 12.23
CA GLU A 186 3.16 15.33 12.68
C GLU A 186 3.75 16.10 11.49
N ALA A 187 3.23 17.32 11.25
CA ALA A 187 3.61 18.16 10.11
C ALA A 187 5.13 18.40 9.96
N LYS A 188 5.87 18.41 11.08
CA LYS A 188 7.33 18.55 11.08
C LYS A 188 8.07 17.42 10.35
N PHE A 189 7.50 16.22 10.24
CA PHE A 189 8.11 15.11 9.49
C PHE A 189 7.81 15.15 8.00
N GLN A 190 6.74 15.87 7.62
CA GLN A 190 6.34 16.02 6.24
C GLN A 190 7.15 17.11 5.51
N ARG A 191 7.92 17.94 6.23
CA ARG A 191 8.66 19.07 5.67
C ARG A 191 10.13 19.04 6.07
N ILE A 192 11.01 19.08 5.07
CA ILE A 192 12.47 19.03 5.25
C ILE A 192 13.07 20.33 4.71
N ARG A 193 13.91 21.01 5.49
CA ARG A 193 14.66 22.18 5.02
C ARG A 193 15.88 21.74 4.21
N ALA A 194 16.07 22.26 3.00
CA ALA A 194 17.17 21.87 2.12
C ALA A 194 18.55 22.24 2.67
N SER A 195 18.63 23.31 3.47
CA SER A 195 19.85 23.74 4.18
C SER A 195 20.15 22.95 5.46
N ASN A 196 19.32 21.98 5.82
CA ASN A 196 19.56 21.14 6.99
C ASN A 196 20.86 20.32 6.79
N LYS A 197 21.77 20.35 7.76
CA LYS A 197 23.06 19.64 7.71
C LYS A 197 22.92 18.15 7.34
N PHE A 198 21.91 17.47 7.88
CA PHE A 198 21.65 16.06 7.56
C PHE A 198 21.19 15.89 6.11
N PHE A 199 20.32 16.77 5.59
CA PHE A 199 19.93 16.76 4.19
C PHE A 199 21.13 17.04 3.27
N THR A 200 21.85 18.13 3.52
CA THR A 200 22.98 18.57 2.68
C THR A 200 24.08 17.51 2.60
N SER A 201 24.38 16.82 3.72
CA SER A 201 25.45 15.81 3.77
C SER A 201 25.09 14.45 3.18
N ASN A 202 23.79 14.16 2.96
CA ASN A 202 23.33 12.84 2.50
C ASN A 202 22.62 12.88 1.14
N VAL A 203 21.74 13.85 0.93
CA VAL A 203 20.97 14.01 -0.32
C VAL A 203 21.56 15.13 -1.16
N GLY A 204 21.96 16.24 -0.54
CA GLY A 204 22.51 17.39 -1.26
C GLY A 204 23.81 17.09 -2.04
N VAL A 205 24.54 16.05 -1.64
CA VAL A 205 25.76 15.58 -2.32
C VAL A 205 25.50 15.00 -3.72
N LEU A 206 24.26 14.63 -4.06
CA LEU A 206 23.88 14.20 -5.41
C LEU A 206 23.90 15.37 -6.42
N GLY A 207 24.01 16.62 -5.95
CA GLY A 207 23.88 17.80 -6.78
C GLY A 207 22.42 18.23 -6.99
N GLY A 208 22.19 19.51 -7.32
CA GLY A 208 20.87 20.15 -7.24
C GLY A 208 19.75 19.45 -8.02
N GLU A 209 19.97 19.19 -9.31
CA GLU A 209 18.95 18.58 -10.17
C GLU A 209 18.67 17.12 -9.82
N VAL A 210 19.71 16.32 -9.55
CA VAL A 210 19.56 14.90 -9.20
C VAL A 210 18.93 14.75 -7.81
N ALA A 211 19.37 15.54 -6.83
CA ALA A 211 18.76 15.58 -5.50
C ALA A 211 17.27 15.93 -5.58
N LYS A 212 16.90 16.92 -6.41
CA LYS A 212 15.51 17.29 -6.65
C LYS A 212 14.72 16.17 -7.30
N ALA A 213 15.24 15.55 -8.36
CA ALA A 213 14.59 14.43 -9.03
C ALA A 213 14.39 13.23 -8.08
N PHE A 214 15.40 12.90 -7.28
CA PHE A 214 15.35 11.84 -6.26
C PHE A 214 14.30 12.13 -5.18
N MET A 215 14.28 13.35 -4.64
CA MET A 215 13.29 13.75 -3.64
C MET A 215 11.87 13.77 -4.20
N SER A 216 11.70 14.22 -5.46
CA SER A 216 10.43 14.14 -6.18
C SER A 216 9.97 12.70 -6.36
N TRP A 217 10.86 11.79 -6.75
CA TRP A 217 10.57 10.37 -6.82
C TRP A 217 10.19 9.78 -5.45
N CYS A 218 10.79 10.28 -4.36
CA CYS A 218 10.41 9.91 -2.99
C CYS A 218 9.07 10.49 -2.53
N GLY A 219 8.36 11.27 -3.35
CA GLY A 219 7.06 11.87 -3.01
C GLY A 219 7.16 13.26 -2.36
N PHE A 220 8.31 13.92 -2.43
CA PHE A 220 8.48 15.28 -1.93
C PHE A 220 8.47 16.31 -3.05
N GLU A 221 7.75 17.40 -2.85
CA GLU A 221 7.75 18.55 -3.74
C GLU A 221 8.64 19.65 -3.19
N GLU A 222 9.45 20.24 -4.07
CA GLU A 222 10.22 21.42 -3.72
C GLU A 222 9.27 22.62 -3.55
N THR A 223 9.39 23.29 -2.42
CA THR A 223 8.61 24.47 -2.04
C THR A 223 9.55 25.53 -1.50
N SER A 224 9.29 26.80 -1.81
CA SER A 224 10.03 27.92 -1.24
C SER A 224 9.13 28.72 -0.31
N ASP A 225 9.66 29.07 0.86
CA ASP A 225 8.96 29.85 1.87
C ASP A 225 9.94 30.86 2.49
N GLN A 226 9.62 32.16 2.38
CA GLN A 226 10.45 33.25 2.89
C GLN A 226 11.93 33.21 2.46
N GLY A 227 12.21 32.70 1.25
CA GLY A 227 13.57 32.59 0.70
C GLY A 227 14.33 31.31 1.11
N ASP A 228 13.74 30.48 1.96
CA ASP A 228 14.25 29.15 2.29
C ASP A 228 13.62 28.06 1.40
N GLN A 229 14.45 27.13 0.94
CA GLN A 229 14.01 25.96 0.19
C GLN A 229 13.66 24.78 1.11
N PHE A 230 12.54 24.14 0.83
CA PHE A 230 12.02 22.98 1.55
C PHE A 230 11.55 21.88 0.58
N PHE A 231 11.62 20.64 1.05
CA PHE A 231 10.99 19.49 0.42
C PHE A 231 9.79 19.07 1.29
N THR A 232 8.59 19.15 0.73
CA THR A 232 7.34 18.87 1.44
C THR A 232 6.69 17.61 0.84
N PHE A 233 6.42 16.62 1.68
CA PHE A 233 5.79 15.37 1.27
C PHE A 233 4.34 15.61 0.85
N LYS A 234 3.96 15.18 -0.36
CA LYS A 234 2.60 15.34 -0.88
C LYS A 234 2.13 14.10 -1.62
N LEU A 235 0.82 13.84 -1.54
CA LEU A 235 0.17 12.88 -2.42
C LEU A 235 -0.34 13.63 -3.66
N SER A 236 0.49 13.66 -4.71
CA SER A 236 0.20 14.39 -5.96
C SER A 236 -1.06 13.91 -6.71
N GLN A 237 -1.67 12.80 -6.29
CA GLN A 237 -2.79 12.15 -6.96
C GLN A 237 -4.15 12.35 -6.27
N LEU A 238 -4.23 12.99 -5.10
CA LEU A 238 -5.49 13.17 -4.37
C LEU A 238 -6.13 14.52 -4.65
N GLN A 239 -7.45 14.52 -4.92
CA GLN A 239 -8.27 15.71 -4.83
C GLN A 239 -8.66 15.94 -3.37
N GLY A 240 -8.00 16.89 -2.71
CA GLY A 240 -8.24 17.27 -1.31
C GLY A 240 -7.07 16.95 -0.39
N GLU A 241 -7.22 17.32 0.89
CA GLU A 241 -6.21 17.05 1.93
C GLU A 241 -6.13 15.54 2.21
N PRO A 242 -4.95 14.91 2.10
CA PRO A 242 -4.80 13.48 2.33
C PRO A 242 -5.00 13.15 3.81
N THR A 243 -5.62 12.00 4.08
CA THR A 243 -5.74 11.52 5.46
C THR A 243 -4.37 11.08 6.00
N PRO A 244 -4.16 11.08 7.33
CA PRO A 244 -2.92 10.55 7.91
C PRO A 244 -2.64 9.10 7.49
N GLN A 245 -3.68 8.28 7.29
CA GLN A 245 -3.51 6.91 6.83
C GLN A 245 -3.02 6.84 5.37
N GLN A 246 -3.51 7.73 4.50
CA GLN A 246 -3.05 7.83 3.12
C GLN A 246 -1.59 8.32 3.04
N LEU A 247 -1.21 9.29 3.87
CA LEU A 247 0.19 9.74 3.99
C LEU A 247 1.11 8.60 4.43
N ALA A 248 0.71 7.84 5.46
CA ALA A 248 1.49 6.70 5.93
C ALA A 248 1.58 5.58 4.88
N ALA A 249 0.49 5.34 4.14
CA ALA A 249 0.45 4.35 3.07
C ALA A 249 1.43 4.70 1.94
N GLU A 250 1.39 5.94 1.44
CA GLU A 250 2.31 6.40 0.39
C GLU A 250 3.76 6.36 0.88
N ALA A 251 4.03 6.76 2.13
CA ALA A 251 5.37 6.66 2.69
C ALA A 251 5.88 5.20 2.77
N GLN A 252 5.02 4.25 3.18
CA GLN A 252 5.36 2.82 3.20
C GLN A 252 5.63 2.27 1.79
N LYS A 253 4.85 2.67 0.80
CA LYS A 253 5.11 2.35 -0.61
C LYS A 253 6.50 2.81 -1.04
N ARG A 254 6.86 4.07 -0.77
CA ARG A 254 8.20 4.60 -1.14
C ARG A 254 9.32 3.89 -0.39
N ILE A 255 9.13 3.55 0.89
CA ILE A 255 10.07 2.73 1.68
C ILE A 255 10.27 1.37 1.02
N HIS A 256 9.18 0.71 0.61
CA HIS A 256 9.24 -0.60 -0.05
C HIS A 256 10.08 -0.52 -1.33
N LEU A 257 9.76 0.42 -2.22
CA LEU A 257 10.45 0.60 -3.49
C LEU A 257 11.95 0.93 -3.30
N LEU A 258 12.29 1.80 -2.33
CA LEU A 258 13.69 2.13 -2.00
C LEU A 258 14.46 0.90 -1.51
N LYS A 259 13.85 0.08 -0.64
CA LYS A 259 14.47 -1.15 -0.15
C LYS A 259 14.69 -2.14 -1.28
N SER A 260 13.70 -2.32 -2.15
CA SER A 260 13.81 -3.18 -3.34
C SER A 260 14.94 -2.70 -4.25
N ALA A 261 15.03 -1.40 -4.53
CA ALA A 261 16.11 -0.84 -5.34
C ALA A 261 17.50 -1.00 -4.70
N GLY A 262 17.61 -0.88 -3.37
CA GLY A 262 18.87 -1.04 -2.64
C GLY A 262 19.34 -2.49 -2.50
N MET A 263 18.45 -3.47 -2.62
CA MET A 263 18.80 -4.90 -2.61
C MET A 263 19.29 -5.42 -3.97
N HIS A 264 19.08 -4.66 -5.05
CA HIS A 264 19.46 -5.03 -6.42
C HIS A 264 20.78 -4.40 -6.89
N GLN A 265 21.61 -3.87 -5.98
CA GLN A 265 22.94 -3.33 -6.29
C GLN A 265 24.05 -4.15 -5.65
#